data_AF-A0A8S3EYU4-F1
#
_entry.id   AF-A0A8S3EYU4-F1
#
_cell.length_a   1.000
_cell.length_b   1.000
_cell.length_c   1.000
_cell.angle_alpha   90.00
_cell.angle_beta   90.00
_cell.angle_gamma   90.00
#
_symmetry.space_group_name_H-M   'P 1'
#
loop_
_entity.id
_entity.type
_entity.pdbx_description
1 polymer ?
#
loop_
_entity_poly.entity_id
_entity_poly.type
_entity_poly.pdbx_seq_one_letter_code
_entity_poly.pdbx_strand_id
1 'polypeptide(L)'
;MCHTAEWDKRINFKNKRVAVVGTGAGAIQVVPKIQQINVSQLLVFQRTPPWIIPRADRCLITNRIREVTSNSTVTRDGQTYPVDIIVWSTGFEAQQFALPIYGIDGCSLAEQWCDTMKITYFIYVYT
;
A
#
# COMPACT_ATOMS: atom_id res chain seq x y z
N MET A 1 -7.18 1.38 -11.49
CA MET A 1 -6.33 1.10 -10.32
C MET A 1 -6.28 2.33 -9.43
N CYS A 2 -6.07 2.19 -8.13
CA CYS A 2 -5.87 3.31 -7.20
C CYS A 2 -4.92 2.93 -6.06
N HIS A 3 -4.25 3.92 -5.46
CA HIS A 3 -3.47 3.75 -4.24
C HIS A 3 -4.27 4.22 -3.03
N THR A 4 -4.12 3.60 -1.86
CA THR A 4 -4.91 3.99 -0.67
C THR A 4 -4.64 5.42 -0.20
N ALA A 5 -3.46 5.96 -0.50
CA ALA A 5 -3.09 7.36 -0.24
C ALA A 5 -3.74 8.36 -1.20
N GLU A 6 -4.11 7.91 -2.39
CA GLU A 6 -4.64 8.73 -3.49
C GLU A 6 -5.99 8.16 -3.91
N TRP A 7 -6.91 8.09 -2.95
CA TRP A 7 -8.18 7.42 -3.15
C TRP A 7 -9.07 8.16 -4.16
N ASP A 8 -9.31 7.54 -5.31
CA ASP A 8 -10.20 8.08 -6.34
C ASP A 8 -11.67 7.73 -6.03
N LYS A 9 -12.42 8.74 -5.57
CA LYS A 9 -13.86 8.64 -5.25
C LYS A 9 -14.75 8.34 -6.46
N ARG A 10 -14.24 8.45 -7.68
CA ARG A 10 -15.00 8.17 -8.92
C ARG A 10 -15.06 6.67 -9.22
N ILE A 11 -14.22 5.86 -8.59
CA ILE A 11 -14.19 4.41 -8.82
C ILE A 11 -15.40 3.75 -8.14
N ASN A 12 -16.24 3.09 -8.94
CA ASN A 12 -17.34 2.28 -8.44
C ASN A 12 -16.92 0.83 -8.22
N PHE A 13 -16.95 0.38 -6.97
CA PHE A 13 -16.58 -0.98 -6.57
C PHE A 13 -17.75 -1.97 -6.64
N LYS A 14 -19.00 -1.50 -6.72
CA LYS A 14 -20.18 -2.37 -6.69
C LYS A 14 -20.16 -3.37 -7.85
N ASN A 15 -20.37 -4.65 -7.54
CA ASN A 15 -20.35 -5.76 -8.49
C ASN A 15 -19.03 -5.90 -9.29
N LYS A 16 -17.91 -5.40 -8.74
CA LYS A 16 -16.58 -5.56 -9.33
C LYS A 16 -15.79 -6.64 -8.60
N ARG A 17 -14.84 -7.24 -9.31
CA ARG A 17 -13.79 -8.10 -8.76
C ARG A 17 -12.63 -7.21 -8.34
N VAL A 18 -12.35 -7.19 -7.06
CA VAL A 18 -11.37 -6.25 -6.47
C VAL A 18 -10.20 -7.04 -5.91
N ALA A 19 -8.98 -6.64 -6.27
CA ALA A 19 -7.76 -7.09 -5.64
C ALA A 19 -7.16 -5.98 -4.78
N VAL A 20 -6.78 -6.33 -3.56
CA VAL A 20 -6.01 -5.46 -2.65
C VAL A 20 -4.61 -6.05 -2.53
N VAL A 21 -3.59 -5.25 -2.84
CA VAL A 21 -2.18 -5.65 -2.71
C VAL A 21 -1.58 -4.99 -1.49
N GLY A 22 -1.13 -5.81 -0.54
CA GLY A 22 -0.61 -5.36 0.74
C GLY A 22 -1.63 -5.52 1.86
N THR A 23 -1.10 -5.76 3.06
CA THR A 23 -1.87 -6.07 4.29
C THR A 23 -1.48 -5.16 5.46
N GLY A 24 -0.84 -4.02 5.18
CA GLY A 24 -0.51 -3.02 6.19
C GLY A 24 -1.73 -2.25 6.72
N ALA A 25 -1.49 -1.17 7.46
CA ALA A 25 -2.53 -0.35 8.08
C ALA A 25 -3.59 0.16 7.09
N GLY A 26 -3.17 0.56 5.87
CA GLY A 26 -4.11 1.01 4.83
C GLY A 26 -5.14 -0.06 4.44
N ALA A 27 -4.69 -1.29 4.22
CA ALA A 27 -5.56 -2.41 3.86
C ALA A 27 -6.51 -2.76 5.01
N ILE A 28 -6.02 -2.76 6.25
CA ILE A 28 -6.82 -3.06 7.45
C ILE A 28 -8.04 -2.13 7.56
N GLN A 29 -7.89 -0.87 7.17
CA GLN A 29 -8.96 0.14 7.18
C GLN A 29 -9.90 0.01 5.96
N VAL A 30 -9.35 -0.21 4.77
CA VAL A 30 -10.09 -0.16 3.50
C VAL A 30 -10.83 -1.47 3.19
N VAL A 31 -10.21 -2.63 3.41
CA VAL A 31 -10.79 -3.96 3.12
C VAL A 31 -12.20 -4.14 3.72
N PRO A 32 -12.45 -3.90 5.02
CA PRO A 32 -13.80 -4.06 5.57
C PRO A 32 -14.83 -3.08 4.98
N LYS A 33 -14.41 -1.89 4.55
CA LYS A 33 -15.30 -0.95 3.88
C LYS A 33 -15.65 -1.41 2.46
N ILE A 34 -14.68 -1.95 1.71
CA ILE A 34 -14.94 -2.53 0.39
C ILE A 34 -15.89 -3.74 0.49
N GLN A 35 -15.71 -4.60 1.50
CA GLN A 35 -16.61 -5.75 1.72
C GLN A 35 -18.09 -5.34 1.88
N GLN A 36 -18.36 -4.15 2.41
CA GLN A 36 -19.72 -3.62 2.61
C GLN A 36 -20.38 -3.10 1.32
N ILE A 37 -19.63 -2.90 0.23
CA ILE A 37 -20.11 -2.26 -1.02
C ILE A 37 -20.76 -3.27 -2.01
N ASN A 38 -20.92 -4.54 -1.60
CA ASN A 38 -21.41 -5.62 -2.46
C ASN A 38 -20.53 -5.81 -3.72
N VAL A 39 -19.25 -6.10 -3.49
CA VAL A 39 -18.30 -6.50 -4.54
C VAL A 39 -18.57 -7.95 -4.95
N SER A 40 -18.32 -8.29 -6.22
CA SER A 40 -18.48 -9.67 -6.71
C SER A 40 -17.40 -10.60 -6.18
N GLN A 41 -16.20 -10.06 -5.94
CA GLN A 41 -15.09 -10.78 -5.34
C GLN A 41 -14.14 -9.79 -4.67
N LEU A 42 -13.56 -10.18 -3.54
CA LEU A 42 -12.48 -9.46 -2.89
C LEU A 42 -11.32 -10.40 -2.63
N LEU A 43 -10.20 -10.13 -3.27
CA LEU A 43 -8.94 -10.88 -3.13
C LEU A 43 -7.93 -10.02 -2.40
N VAL A 44 -7.28 -10.57 -1.37
CA VAL A 44 -6.23 -9.87 -0.63
C VAL A 44 -4.90 -10.59 -0.86
N PHE A 45 -3.96 -9.91 -1.52
CA PHE A 45 -2.62 -10.43 -1.75
C PHE A 45 -1.70 -10.01 -0.61
N GLN A 46 -1.30 -11.01 0.19
CA GLN A 46 -0.46 -10.85 1.36
C GLN A 46 0.94 -11.38 1.09
N ARG A 47 1.95 -10.51 1.23
CA ARG A 47 3.34 -10.95 1.25
C ARG A 47 3.81 -11.36 2.65
N THR A 48 3.49 -10.55 3.64
CA THR A 48 3.89 -10.74 5.03
C THR A 48 2.67 -10.47 5.92
N PRO A 49 2.26 -11.41 6.79
CA PRO A 49 1.16 -11.18 7.70
C PRO A 49 1.53 -10.12 8.75
N PRO A 50 0.70 -9.09 8.98
CA PRO A 50 0.87 -8.23 10.13
C PRO A 50 0.45 -8.96 11.42
N TRP A 51 1.01 -8.54 12.56
CA TRP A 51 0.51 -8.98 13.87
C TRP A 51 -0.76 -8.19 14.21
N ILE A 52 -1.92 -8.83 14.05
CA ILE A 52 -3.22 -8.24 14.34
C ILE A 52 -4.10 -9.25 15.09
N ILE A 53 -5.14 -8.75 15.75
CA ILE A 53 -6.20 -9.60 16.27
C ILE A 53 -6.89 -10.37 15.11
N PRO A 54 -7.38 -11.60 15.34
CA PRO A 54 -8.02 -12.39 14.30
C PRO A 54 -9.12 -11.62 13.55
N ARG A 55 -9.07 -11.71 12.21
CA ARG A 55 -10.07 -11.12 11.31
C ARG A 55 -10.68 -12.20 10.43
N ALA A 56 -11.98 -12.09 10.18
CA ALA A 56 -12.71 -12.99 9.28
C ALA A 56 -12.47 -12.63 7.80
N ASP A 57 -11.21 -12.54 7.38
CA ASP A 57 -10.85 -12.24 6.00
C ASP A 57 -11.13 -13.47 5.14
N ARG A 58 -12.02 -13.33 4.14
CA ARG A 58 -12.62 -14.48 3.43
C ARG A 58 -11.74 -15.10 2.35
N CYS A 59 -10.78 -14.38 1.79
CA CYS A 59 -9.93 -14.87 0.70
C CYS A 59 -8.56 -14.19 0.70
N LEU A 60 -7.58 -14.89 1.27
CA LEU A 60 -6.20 -14.45 1.38
C LEU A 60 -5.33 -15.24 0.39
N ILE A 61 -4.59 -14.54 -0.46
CA ILE A 61 -3.63 -15.13 -1.40
C ILE A 61 -2.22 -14.81 -0.89
N THR A 62 -1.47 -15.85 -0.55
CA THR A 62 -0.09 -15.73 -0.06
C THR A 62 0.96 -16.05 -1.12
N ASN A 63 0.55 -16.63 -2.25
CA ASN A 63 1.43 -16.85 -3.38
C ASN A 63 1.87 -15.51 -3.99
N ARG A 64 3.16 -15.42 -4.36
CA ARG A 64 3.72 -14.21 -4.93
C ARG A 64 3.09 -13.93 -6.29
N ILE A 65 2.76 -12.66 -6.55
CA ILE A 65 2.35 -12.20 -7.87
C ILE A 65 3.55 -12.33 -8.82
N ARG A 66 3.31 -12.93 -9.99
CA ARG A 66 4.22 -12.97 -11.15
C ARG A 66 3.96 -11.79 -12.06
N GLU A 67 2.70 -11.53 -12.39
CA GLU A 67 2.31 -10.53 -13.38
C GLU A 67 0.94 -9.93 -13.03
N VAL A 68 0.77 -8.64 -13.36
CA VAL A 68 -0.54 -7.97 -13.36
C VAL A 68 -0.83 -7.56 -14.79
N THR A 69 -1.96 -8.03 -15.31
CA THR A 69 -2.45 -7.70 -16.65
C THR A 69 -3.54 -6.63 -16.57
N SER A 70 -4.11 -6.27 -17.72
CA SER A 70 -5.26 -5.35 -17.79
C SER A 70 -6.52 -5.85 -17.08
N ASN A 71 -6.66 -7.16 -16.83
CA ASN A 71 -7.89 -7.76 -16.30
C ASN A 71 -7.65 -8.94 -15.34
N SER A 72 -6.41 -9.23 -14.97
CA SER A 72 -6.06 -10.35 -14.11
C SER A 72 -4.76 -10.14 -13.35
N THR A 73 -4.62 -10.86 -12.24
CA THR A 73 -3.36 -11.03 -11.51
C THR A 73 -2.95 -12.50 -11.62
N VAL A 74 -1.71 -12.76 -12.02
CA VAL A 74 -1.15 -14.11 -12.14
C VAL A 74 -0.13 -14.33 -11.03
N THR A 75 -0.26 -15.41 -10.28
CA THR A 75 0.71 -15.79 -9.23
C THR A 75 1.81 -16.70 -9.79
N ARG A 76 2.92 -16.85 -9.05
CA ARG A 76 4.11 -17.60 -9.49
C ARG A 76 3.88 -19.10 -9.68
N ASP A 77 2.86 -19.65 -9.03
CA ASP A 77 2.37 -21.02 -9.22
C ASP A 77 1.49 -21.18 -10.48
N GLY A 78 1.28 -20.11 -11.24
CA GLY A 78 0.49 -20.12 -12.48
C GLY A 78 -1.01 -19.88 -12.28
N GLN A 79 -1.48 -19.70 -11.04
CA GLN A 79 -2.89 -19.38 -10.80
C GLN A 79 -3.22 -17.97 -11.28
N THR A 80 -4.36 -17.84 -11.98
CA THR A 80 -4.82 -16.57 -12.54
C THR A 80 -6.10 -16.13 -11.83
N TYR A 81 -6.12 -14.88 -11.40
CA TYR A 81 -7.23 -14.25 -10.69
C TYR A 81 -7.77 -13.08 -11.51
N PRO A 82 -8.97 -13.20 -12.12
CA PRO A 82 -9.58 -12.10 -12.85
C PRO A 82 -9.96 -10.94 -11.92
N VAL A 83 -9.57 -9.71 -12.27
CA VAL A 83 -9.77 -8.50 -11.45
C VAL A 83 -10.16 -7.32 -12.32
N ASP A 84 -11.09 -6.50 -11.83
CA ASP A 84 -11.50 -5.26 -12.49
C ASP A 84 -10.81 -4.03 -11.87
N ILE A 85 -10.51 -4.11 -10.57
CA ILE A 85 -9.91 -3.01 -9.81
C ILE A 85 -8.79 -3.57 -8.95
N ILE A 86 -7.64 -2.89 -8.99
CA ILE A 86 -6.52 -3.12 -8.09
C ILE A 86 -6.38 -1.91 -7.16
N VAL A 87 -6.38 -2.19 -5.86
CA VAL A 87 -6.13 -1.25 -4.78
C VAL A 87 -4.74 -1.53 -4.21
N TRP A 88 -3.84 -0.56 -4.36
CA TRP A 88 -2.49 -0.63 -3.82
C TRP A 88 -2.50 -0.11 -2.38
N SER A 89 -2.26 -1.01 -1.42
CA SER A 89 -2.02 -0.69 -0.01
C SER A 89 -0.56 -0.98 0.34
N THR A 90 0.35 -0.46 -0.48
CA THR A 90 1.78 -0.76 -0.45
C THR A 90 2.60 0.18 0.41
N GLY A 91 1.97 1.16 1.08
CA GLY A 91 2.63 2.10 1.97
C GLY A 91 3.15 3.33 1.23
N PHE A 92 4.26 3.88 1.71
CA PHE A 92 4.85 5.13 1.23
C PHE A 92 6.37 5.01 1.24
N GLU A 93 7.03 5.82 0.43
CA GLU A 93 8.44 6.13 0.63
C GLU A 93 8.57 7.15 1.77
N ALA A 94 8.72 6.65 2.99
CA ALA A 94 8.58 7.46 4.21
C ALA A 94 9.76 8.39 4.52
N GLN A 95 10.89 8.24 3.83
CA GLN A 95 12.16 8.91 4.17
C GLN A 95 12.61 9.93 3.11
N GLN A 96 11.78 10.22 2.13
CA GLN A 96 12.08 11.21 1.11
C GLN A 96 11.38 12.52 1.44
N PHE A 97 12.16 13.59 1.58
CA PHE A 97 11.62 14.94 1.74
C PHE A 97 11.16 15.48 0.39
N ALA A 98 9.99 16.11 0.38
CA ALA A 98 9.39 16.64 -0.85
C ALA A 98 10.14 17.84 -1.44
N LEU A 99 11.06 18.44 -0.68
CA LEU A 99 11.86 19.59 -1.07
C LEU A 99 13.33 19.35 -0.70
N PRO A 100 14.28 19.90 -1.47
CA PRO A 100 15.67 19.92 -1.07
C PRO A 100 15.80 20.78 0.20
N ILE A 101 16.38 20.20 1.25
CA ILE A 101 16.63 20.87 2.53
C ILE A 101 18.13 21.10 2.64
N TYR A 102 18.51 22.34 2.95
CA TYR A 102 19.91 22.74 3.15
C TYR A 102 20.12 23.26 4.57
N GLY A 103 21.24 22.89 5.17
CA GLY A 103 21.69 23.40 6.46
C GLY A 103 22.23 24.84 6.37
N ILE A 104 22.51 25.42 7.53
CA ILE A 104 23.13 26.76 7.65
C ILE A 104 24.52 26.85 6.99
N ASP A 105 25.20 25.71 6.88
CA ASP A 105 26.49 25.54 6.21
C ASP A 105 26.36 25.32 4.70
N GLY A 106 25.13 25.27 4.16
CA GLY A 106 24.85 25.01 2.75
C GLY A 106 24.91 23.53 2.35
N CYS A 107 25.19 22.62 3.29
CA CYS A 107 25.17 21.18 3.02
C CYS A 107 23.74 20.68 2.84
N SER A 108 23.48 19.76 1.91
CA SER A 108 22.14 19.19 1.75
C SER A 108 21.85 18.13 2.81
N LEU A 109 20.62 18.08 3.28
CA LEU A 109 20.16 17.05 4.21
C LEU A 109 20.26 15.65 3.59
N ALA A 110 20.06 15.55 2.28
CA ALA A 110 20.20 14.30 1.54
C ALA A 110 21.64 13.76 1.58
N GLU A 111 22.64 14.62 1.44
CA GLU A 111 24.06 14.25 1.60
C GLU A 111 24.37 13.90 3.05
N GLN A 112 23.87 14.68 4.01
CA GLN A 112 24.16 14.45 5.43
C GLN A 112 23.55 13.14 5.96
N TRP A 113 22.41 12.72 5.40
CA TRP A 113 21.66 11.53 5.83
C TRP A 113 21.73 10.36 4.85
N CYS A 114 22.70 10.38 3.91
CA CYS A 114 22.84 9.32 2.91
C CYS A 114 23.11 7.94 3.53
N ASP A 115 23.86 7.89 4.63
CA ASP A 115 24.22 6.65 5.32
C ASP A 115 23.32 6.34 6.52
N THR A 116 23.05 7.34 7.37
CA THR A 116 22.23 7.16 8.57
C THR A 116 21.55 8.46 8.95
N MET A 117 20.22 8.40 9.08
CA MET A 117 19.40 9.50 9.58
C MET A 117 19.77 9.79 11.04
N LYS A 118 20.20 11.03 11.33
CA LYS A 118 20.51 11.49 12.69
C LYS A 118 19.41 12.43 13.16
N ILE A 119 18.68 12.00 14.19
CA ILE A 119 17.62 12.79 14.83
C ILE A 119 18.00 12.97 16.30
N THR A 120 17.83 14.18 16.81
CA THR A 120 17.98 14.48 18.23
C THR A 120 16.66 15.08 18.73
N TYR A 121 16.10 14.49 19.80
CA TYR A 121 14.88 14.92 20.50
C TYR A 121 13.56 15.00 19.72
N PHE A 122 13.44 14.52 18.47
CA PHE A 122 12.18 14.53 17.70
C PHE A 122 11.48 15.92 17.60
N ILE A 123 12.20 17.02 17.84
CA ILE A 123 11.65 18.38 17.85
C ILE A 123 12.48 19.24 16.88
N TYR A 124 11.80 19.93 15.97
CA TYR A 124 12.42 20.93 15.10
C TYR A 124 12.79 22.16 15.92
N VAL A 125 14.06 22.53 15.91
CA VAL A 125 14.53 23.77 16.54
C VAL A 125 14.39 24.89 15.52
N TYR A 126 13.49 25.84 15.77
CA TYR A 126 13.58 27.18 15.18
C TYR A 126 14.51 28.01 16.08
N THR A 127 15.71 28.32 15.60
CA THR A 127 16.54 29.43 16.10
C THR A 127 17.20 30.11 14.92
#